data_AF-A0A6I0E2N7-F1
#
_entry.id   AF-A0A6I0E2N7-F1
#
_cell.length_a   1.000
_cell.length_b   1.000
_cell.length_c   1.000
_cell.angle_alpha   90.00
_cell.angle_beta   90.00
_cell.angle_gamma   90.00
#
_symmetry.space_group_name_H-M   'P 1'
#
loop_
_entity.id
_entity.type
_entity.pdbx_description
1 polymer ?
#
loop_
_entity_poly.entity_id
_entity_poly.type
_entity_poly.pdbx_seq_one_letter_code
_entity_poly.pdbx_strand_id
1 'polypeptide(L)'
;MKAVCRIVGVFLFFAISFSLSAQTTKTDNEKALKAEKVAFLTKKLELTPDEAKLFWPIYDEYWDRKNTILSERRKFVEEFLKESDKLSDADIVNYTNRYVNSHRQETELLAEFNTRLKTILSPKKIMLLYQSNYEFKGYLLQKVKESGKEEKK
;
A
#
# COMPACT_ATOMS: atom_id res chain seq x y z
N MET A 1 -38.45 41.68 -14.24
CA MET A 1 -38.39 40.45 -13.40
C MET A 1 -37.93 39.19 -14.16
N LYS A 2 -38.37 38.94 -15.41
CA LYS A 2 -37.94 37.74 -16.18
C LYS A 2 -36.45 37.72 -16.58
N ALA A 3 -35.80 38.88 -16.72
CA ALA A 3 -34.38 38.98 -17.08
C ALA A 3 -33.42 38.73 -15.89
N VAL A 4 -33.85 39.05 -14.67
CA VAL A 4 -33.05 38.82 -13.45
C VAL A 4 -32.98 37.32 -13.12
N CYS A 5 -34.07 36.58 -13.30
CA CYS A 5 -34.08 35.12 -13.16
C CYS A 5 -33.18 34.39 -14.17
N ARG A 6 -32.94 34.95 -15.36
CA ARG A 6 -32.03 34.37 -16.37
C ARG A 6 -30.54 34.54 -16.01
N ILE A 7 -30.18 35.63 -15.35
CA ILE A 7 -28.79 35.92 -14.95
C ILE A 7 -28.41 35.13 -13.69
N VAL A 8 -29.35 34.96 -12.74
CA VAL A 8 -29.14 34.13 -11.54
C VAL A 8 -29.00 32.65 -11.89
N GLY A 9 -29.71 32.16 -12.92
CA GLY A 9 -29.59 30.77 -13.39
C GLY A 9 -28.23 30.43 -14.01
N VAL A 10 -27.55 31.40 -14.64
CA VAL A 10 -26.22 31.19 -15.26
C VAL A 10 -25.10 31.23 -14.21
N PHE A 11 -25.23 32.05 -13.16
CA PHE A 11 -24.28 32.07 -12.05
C PHE A 11 -24.37 30.83 -11.15
N LEU A 12 -25.55 30.22 -11.02
CA LEU A 12 -25.73 28.98 -10.25
C LEU A 12 -25.13 27.75 -10.96
N PHE A 13 -24.96 27.79 -12.28
CA PHE A 13 -24.37 26.70 -13.06
C PHE A 13 -22.83 26.70 -13.03
N PHE A 14 -22.20 27.85 -12.81
CA PHE A 14 -20.73 27.96 -12.75
C PHE A 14 -20.15 27.53 -11.39
N ALA A 15 -20.95 27.58 -10.32
CA ALA A 15 -20.52 27.22 -8.97
C ALA A 15 -20.44 25.69 -8.74
N ILE A 16 -21.10 24.87 -9.56
CA ILE A 16 -21.12 23.40 -9.39
C ILE A 16 -19.87 22.74 -10.02
N SER A 17 -19.22 23.40 -10.98
CA SER A 17 -18.05 22.85 -11.67
C SER A 17 -16.76 22.92 -10.86
N PHE A 18 -16.72 23.66 -9.75
CA PHE A 18 -15.48 23.84 -8.96
C PHE A 18 -15.31 22.82 -7.83
N SER A 19 -16.30 21.96 -7.56
CA SER A 19 -16.25 20.96 -6.48
C SER A 19 -15.72 19.58 -6.89
N LEU A 20 -15.31 19.38 -8.15
CA LEU A 20 -14.88 18.08 -8.68
C LEU A 20 -13.37 17.80 -8.58
N SER A 21 -12.56 18.74 -8.06
CA SER A 21 -11.09 18.64 -8.16
C SER A 21 -10.36 18.15 -6.89
N ALA A 22 -11.06 17.60 -5.89
CA ALA A 22 -10.46 17.24 -4.60
C ALA A 22 -10.20 15.73 -4.37
N GLN A 23 -10.73 14.82 -5.21
CA GLN A 23 -10.58 13.36 -5.03
C GLN A 23 -9.50 12.70 -5.90
N THR A 24 -8.93 13.40 -6.89
CA THR A 24 -8.02 12.79 -7.88
C THR A 24 -6.62 12.51 -7.35
N THR A 25 -6.09 13.37 -6.49
CA THR A 25 -4.66 13.38 -6.10
C THR A 25 -4.20 12.13 -5.34
N LYS A 26 -5.03 11.57 -4.46
CA LYS A 26 -4.65 10.39 -3.66
C LYS A 26 -4.53 9.13 -4.52
N THR A 27 -5.51 8.89 -5.38
CA THR A 27 -5.54 7.76 -6.31
C THR A 27 -4.40 7.81 -7.32
N ASP A 28 -4.01 9.00 -7.77
CA ASP A 28 -2.92 9.14 -8.75
C ASP A 28 -1.55 8.85 -8.13
N ASN A 29 -1.34 9.27 -6.88
CA ASN A 29 -0.12 8.95 -6.14
C ASN A 29 0.02 7.44 -5.85
N GLU A 30 -1.07 6.76 -5.49
CA GLU A 30 -1.08 5.31 -5.26
C GLU A 30 -0.75 4.54 -6.55
N LYS A 31 -1.32 4.97 -7.69
CA LYS A 31 -1.01 4.39 -9.00
C LYS A 31 0.45 4.60 -9.39
N ALA A 32 0.98 5.82 -9.21
CA ALA A 32 2.38 6.12 -9.49
C ALA A 32 3.32 5.26 -8.63
N LEU A 33 3.02 5.11 -7.34
CA LEU A 33 3.79 4.25 -6.44
C LEU A 33 3.75 2.78 -6.86
N LYS A 34 2.57 2.27 -7.27
CA LYS A 34 2.46 0.88 -7.77
C LYS A 34 3.27 0.69 -9.05
N ALA A 35 3.16 1.63 -10.00
CA ALA A 35 3.94 1.58 -11.25
C ALA A 35 5.45 1.58 -10.97
N GLU A 36 5.90 2.42 -10.04
CA GLU A 36 7.30 2.48 -9.62
C GLU A 36 7.79 1.16 -9.03
N LYS A 37 6.96 0.55 -8.17
CA LYS A 37 7.25 -0.74 -7.56
C LYS A 37 7.35 -1.85 -8.60
N VAL A 38 6.47 -1.84 -9.59
CA VAL A 38 6.50 -2.77 -10.73
C VAL A 38 7.79 -2.64 -11.50
N ALA A 39 8.18 -1.41 -11.87
CA ALA A 39 9.42 -1.14 -12.60
C ALA A 39 10.66 -1.57 -11.78
N PHE A 40 10.70 -1.21 -10.51
CA PHE A 40 11.80 -1.51 -9.60
C PHE A 40 12.01 -3.03 -9.43
N LEU A 41 10.95 -3.76 -9.12
CA LEU A 41 11.04 -5.21 -8.90
C LEU A 41 11.32 -5.96 -10.20
N THR A 42 10.66 -5.60 -11.31
CA THR A 42 10.92 -6.23 -12.63
C THR A 42 12.39 -6.13 -13.01
N LYS A 43 12.99 -4.95 -12.79
CA LYS A 43 14.42 -4.70 -13.05
C LYS A 43 15.33 -5.49 -12.10
N LYS A 44 15.05 -5.46 -10.79
CA LYS A 44 15.88 -6.12 -9.77
C LYS A 44 15.89 -7.64 -9.87
N LEU A 45 14.75 -8.22 -10.25
CA LEU A 45 14.59 -9.66 -10.36
C LEU A 45 14.90 -10.20 -11.77
N GLU A 46 15.07 -9.31 -12.76
CA GLU A 46 15.21 -9.68 -14.17
C GLU A 46 14.08 -10.62 -14.61
N LEU A 47 12.83 -10.23 -14.32
CA LEU A 47 11.66 -11.04 -14.66
C LEU A 47 11.50 -11.10 -16.18
N THR A 48 11.38 -12.31 -16.72
CA THR A 48 10.95 -12.49 -18.11
C THR A 48 9.45 -12.15 -18.24
N PRO A 49 8.95 -11.84 -19.44
CA PRO A 49 7.53 -11.59 -19.64
C PRO A 49 6.62 -12.73 -19.14
N ASP A 50 7.07 -13.98 -19.25
CA ASP A 50 6.28 -15.14 -18.82
C ASP A 50 6.33 -15.35 -17.30
N GLU A 51 7.50 -15.15 -16.67
CA GLU A 51 7.59 -15.11 -15.21
C GLU A 51 6.73 -13.97 -14.63
N ALA A 52 6.78 -12.78 -15.22
CA ALA A 52 6.05 -11.61 -14.75
C ALA A 52 4.52 -11.83 -14.75
N LYS A 53 3.97 -12.46 -15.79
CA LYS A 53 2.53 -12.80 -15.88
C LYS A 53 2.07 -13.66 -14.71
N LEU A 54 2.90 -14.60 -14.27
CA LEU A 54 2.59 -15.51 -13.15
C LEU A 54 2.93 -14.89 -11.80
N PHE A 55 3.97 -14.06 -11.74
CA PHE A 55 4.48 -13.45 -10.52
C PHE A 55 3.52 -12.42 -9.91
N TRP A 56 3.03 -11.47 -10.72
CA TRP A 56 2.25 -10.33 -10.21
C TRP A 56 0.97 -10.73 -9.47
N PRO A 57 0.15 -11.70 -9.95
CA PRO A 57 -1.02 -12.15 -9.20
C PRO A 57 -0.67 -12.73 -7.83
N ILE A 58 0.40 -13.52 -7.73
CA ILE A 58 0.86 -14.12 -6.46
C ILE A 58 1.38 -13.03 -5.52
N TYR A 59 2.13 -12.06 -6.05
CA TYR A 59 2.69 -10.95 -5.29
C TYR A 59 1.61 -10.02 -4.73
N ASP A 60 0.65 -9.63 -5.58
CA ASP A 60 -0.43 -8.71 -5.19
C ASP A 60 -1.31 -9.36 -4.11
N GLU A 61 -1.70 -10.64 -4.28
CA GLU A 61 -2.48 -11.37 -3.28
C GLU A 61 -1.77 -11.46 -1.92
N TYR A 62 -0.46 -11.77 -1.92
CA TYR A 62 0.34 -11.81 -0.70
C TYR A 62 0.33 -10.46 0.03
N TRP A 63 0.51 -9.36 -0.71
CA TRP A 63 0.55 -8.03 -0.11
C TRP A 63 -0.82 -7.56 0.37
N ASP A 64 -1.89 -7.89 -0.34
CA ASP A 64 -3.25 -7.58 0.10
C ASP A 64 -3.58 -8.29 1.41
N ARG A 65 -3.31 -9.60 1.49
CA ARG A 65 -3.49 -10.39 2.72
C ARG A 65 -2.62 -9.87 3.86
N LYS A 66 -1.35 -9.56 3.57
CA LYS A 66 -0.42 -9.01 4.56
C LYS A 66 -0.88 -7.65 5.07
N ASN A 67 -1.34 -6.77 4.18
CA ASN A 67 -1.82 -5.44 4.55
C ASN A 67 -3.08 -5.51 5.43
N THR A 68 -3.96 -6.49 5.20
CA THR A 68 -5.10 -6.75 6.08
C THR A 68 -4.64 -7.11 7.50
N ILE A 69 -3.71 -8.07 7.64
CA ILE A 69 -3.15 -8.46 8.95
C ILE A 69 -2.50 -7.25 9.65
N LEU A 70 -1.70 -6.47 8.92
CA LEU A 70 -1.06 -5.26 9.46
C LEU A 70 -2.06 -4.19 9.88
N SER A 71 -3.13 -4.01 9.10
CA SER A 71 -4.20 -3.05 9.38
C SER A 71 -4.97 -3.42 10.63
N GLU A 72 -5.37 -4.69 10.76
CA GLU A 72 -6.04 -5.23 11.94
C GLU A 72 -5.15 -5.11 13.18
N ARG A 73 -3.85 -5.43 13.05
CA ARG A 73 -2.88 -5.22 14.13
C ARG A 73 -2.84 -3.77 14.59
N ARG A 74 -2.68 -2.82 13.66
CA ARG A 74 -2.66 -1.40 14.01
C ARG A 74 -3.94 -0.98 14.74
N LYS A 75 -5.10 -1.38 14.25
CA LYS A 75 -6.40 -1.03 14.86
C LYS A 75 -6.47 -1.48 16.31
N PHE A 76 -6.21 -2.75 16.61
CA PHE A 76 -6.36 -3.21 17.99
C PHE A 76 -5.25 -2.67 18.90
N VAL A 77 -4.06 -2.39 18.39
CA VAL A 77 -3.00 -1.74 19.19
C VAL A 77 -3.39 -0.30 19.51
N GLU A 78 -3.95 0.43 18.55
CA GLU A 78 -4.48 1.78 18.78
C GLU A 78 -5.66 1.78 19.77
N GLU A 79 -6.55 0.78 19.70
CA GLU A 79 -7.63 0.59 20.68
C GLU A 79 -7.07 0.33 22.09
N PHE A 80 -6.09 -0.57 22.22
CA PHE A 80 -5.41 -0.83 23.49
C PHE A 80 -4.79 0.44 24.08
N LEU A 81 -4.06 1.23 23.28
CA LEU A 81 -3.41 2.45 23.75
C LEU A 81 -4.39 3.54 24.20
N LYS A 82 -5.64 3.52 23.70
CA LYS A 82 -6.68 4.49 24.10
C LYS A 82 -7.41 4.09 25.37
N GLU A 83 -7.58 2.79 25.59
CA GLU A 83 -8.44 2.25 26.65
C GLU A 83 -7.66 1.49 27.73
N SER A 84 -6.32 1.46 27.70
CA SER A 84 -5.47 0.61 28.54
C SER A 84 -5.80 0.68 30.02
N ASP A 85 -6.12 1.86 30.53
CA ASP A 85 -6.38 2.12 31.96
C ASP A 85 -7.73 1.53 32.43
N LYS A 86 -8.60 1.12 31.50
CA LYS A 86 -9.93 0.56 31.77
C LYS A 86 -10.00 -0.95 31.53
N LEU A 87 -8.92 -1.57 31.06
CA LEU A 87 -8.88 -2.99 30.72
C LEU A 87 -8.62 -3.84 31.96
N SER A 88 -9.25 -5.01 32.03
CA SER A 88 -8.89 -6.03 33.01
C SER A 88 -7.61 -6.75 32.59
N ASP A 89 -6.94 -7.42 33.53
CA ASP A 89 -5.77 -8.27 33.22
C ASP A 89 -6.10 -9.33 32.16
N ALA A 90 -7.33 -9.88 32.18
CA ALA A 90 -7.77 -10.85 31.18
C ALA A 90 -7.89 -10.24 29.78
N ASP A 91 -8.36 -8.99 29.67
CA ASP A 91 -8.42 -8.27 28.39
C ASP A 91 -7.02 -7.98 27.87
N ILE A 92 -6.10 -7.56 28.75
CA ILE A 92 -4.70 -7.30 28.40
C ILE A 92 -4.05 -8.59 27.87
N VAL A 93 -4.27 -9.74 28.52
CA VAL A 93 -3.81 -11.05 28.02
C VAL A 93 -4.40 -11.37 26.64
N ASN A 94 -5.65 -11.00 26.36
CA ASN A 94 -6.21 -11.16 25.03
C ASN A 94 -5.47 -10.33 23.98
N TYR A 95 -5.17 -9.06 24.28
CA TYR A 95 -4.39 -8.19 23.38
C TYR A 95 -2.99 -8.73 23.10
N THR A 96 -2.28 -9.23 24.11
CA THR A 96 -0.94 -9.83 23.91
C THR A 96 -1.02 -11.08 23.04
N ASN A 97 -2.01 -11.94 23.24
CA ASN A 97 -2.25 -13.12 22.42
C ASN A 97 -2.58 -12.75 20.96
N ARG A 98 -3.44 -11.74 20.74
CA ARG A 98 -3.75 -11.22 19.40
C ARG A 98 -2.51 -10.67 18.70
N TYR A 99 -1.65 -9.96 19.44
CA TYR A 99 -0.39 -9.44 18.93
C TYR A 99 0.54 -10.56 18.43
N VAL A 100 0.81 -11.57 19.25
CA VAL A 100 1.63 -12.72 18.85
C VAL A 100 0.98 -13.48 17.68
N ASN A 101 -0.34 -13.69 17.72
CA ASN A 101 -1.05 -14.37 16.65
C ASN A 101 -0.93 -13.65 15.29
N SER A 102 -0.94 -12.31 15.26
CA SER A 102 -0.75 -11.57 14.01
C SER A 102 0.62 -11.84 13.37
N HIS A 103 1.69 -11.97 14.17
CA HIS A 103 3.02 -12.31 13.68
C HIS A 103 3.10 -13.76 13.18
N ARG A 104 2.41 -14.67 13.85
CA ARG A 104 2.25 -16.05 13.37
C ARG A 104 1.59 -16.08 11.99
N GLN A 105 0.48 -15.36 11.81
CA GLN A 105 -0.22 -15.25 10.53
C GLN A 105 0.68 -14.65 9.42
N GLU A 106 1.47 -13.60 9.73
CA GLU A 106 2.44 -13.06 8.78
C GLU A 106 3.50 -14.09 8.37
N THR A 107 3.97 -14.91 9.32
CA THR A 107 4.99 -15.93 9.07
C THR A 107 4.45 -17.07 8.22
N GLU A 108 3.23 -17.54 8.51
CA GLU A 108 2.52 -18.55 7.73
C GLU A 108 2.27 -18.06 6.30
N LEU A 109 1.82 -16.81 6.17
CA LEU A 109 1.60 -16.18 4.87
C LEU A 109 2.91 -16.06 4.07
N LEU A 110 4.04 -15.74 4.71
CA LEU A 110 5.34 -15.72 4.06
C LEU A 110 5.79 -17.11 3.60
N ALA A 111 5.54 -18.14 4.41
CA ALA A 111 5.87 -19.52 4.05
C ALA A 111 5.04 -20.02 2.85
N GLU A 112 3.75 -19.70 2.82
CA GLU A 112 2.86 -19.98 1.69
C GLU A 112 3.35 -19.26 0.42
N PHE A 113 3.62 -17.95 0.53
CA PHE A 113 4.12 -17.14 -0.58
C PHE A 113 5.43 -17.69 -1.14
N ASN A 114 6.39 -18.03 -0.29
CA ASN A 114 7.65 -18.64 -0.69
C ASN A 114 7.44 -19.96 -1.43
N THR A 115 6.51 -20.79 -0.97
CA THR A 115 6.17 -22.07 -1.62
C THR A 115 5.63 -21.84 -3.02
N ARG A 116 4.72 -20.88 -3.19
CA ARG A 116 4.16 -20.50 -4.49
C ARG A 116 5.23 -19.92 -5.42
N LEU A 117 6.10 -19.04 -4.93
CA LEU A 117 7.19 -18.46 -5.73
C LEU A 117 8.16 -19.51 -6.26
N LYS A 118 8.49 -20.55 -5.49
CA LYS A 118 9.38 -21.64 -5.92
C LYS A 118 8.88 -22.38 -7.16
N THR A 119 7.58 -22.30 -7.46
CA THR A 119 7.00 -22.92 -8.67
C THR A 119 7.26 -22.11 -9.94
N ILE A 120 7.62 -20.82 -9.82
CA ILE A 120 7.73 -19.90 -10.96
C ILE A 120 9.06 -19.13 -11.02
N LEU A 121 9.83 -19.06 -9.92
CA LEU A 121 11.08 -18.32 -9.84
C LEU A 121 12.21 -19.18 -9.27
N SER A 122 13.44 -18.88 -9.70
CA SER A 122 14.63 -19.50 -9.12
C SER A 122 14.86 -19.05 -7.66
N PRO A 123 15.50 -19.88 -6.82
CA PRO A 123 15.81 -19.50 -5.43
C PRO A 123 16.58 -18.18 -5.30
N LYS A 124 17.47 -17.88 -6.25
CA LYS A 124 18.21 -16.61 -6.29
C LYS A 124 17.27 -15.41 -6.46
N LYS A 125 16.32 -15.48 -7.41
CA LYS A 125 15.34 -14.41 -7.65
C LYS A 125 14.42 -14.21 -6.44
N ILE A 126 14.05 -15.28 -5.74
CA ILE A 126 13.25 -15.22 -4.52
C ILE A 126 14.00 -14.48 -3.40
N MET A 127 15.28 -14.76 -3.19
CA MET A 127 16.08 -14.02 -2.20
C MET A 127 16.25 -12.54 -2.58
N LEU A 128 16.48 -12.25 -3.87
CA LEU A 128 16.53 -10.88 -4.38
C LEU A 128 15.20 -10.14 -4.16
N LEU A 129 14.06 -10.82 -4.29
CA LEU A 129 12.75 -10.24 -4.02
C LEU A 129 12.62 -9.77 -2.57
N TYR A 130 12.97 -10.63 -1.60
CA TYR A 130 12.88 -10.27 -0.19
C TYR A 130 13.74 -9.06 0.15
N GLN A 131 14.98 -9.05 -0.36
CA GLN A 131 15.88 -7.91 -0.21
C GLN A 131 15.34 -6.64 -0.89
N SER A 132 14.83 -6.76 -2.12
CA SER A 132 14.31 -5.63 -2.89
C SER A 132 13.08 -4.99 -2.23
N ASN A 133 12.23 -5.79 -1.58
CA ASN A 133 11.08 -5.25 -0.84
C ASN A 133 11.51 -4.37 0.34
N TYR A 134 12.62 -4.68 1.01
CA TYR A 134 13.20 -3.84 2.05
C TYR A 134 13.83 -2.57 1.47
N GLU A 135 14.57 -2.71 0.37
CA GLU A 135 15.24 -1.59 -0.31
C GLU A 135 14.27 -0.58 -0.91
N PHE A 136 13.07 -1.01 -1.32
CA PHE A 136 12.13 -0.16 -2.06
C PHE A 136 11.76 1.13 -1.31
N LYS A 137 11.62 1.08 0.02
CA LYS A 137 11.34 2.30 0.82
C LYS A 137 12.49 3.30 0.74
N GLY A 138 13.74 2.83 0.85
CA GLY A 138 14.93 3.68 0.71
C GLY A 138 15.09 4.23 -0.70
N TYR A 139 14.81 3.39 -1.70
CA TYR A 139 14.78 3.78 -3.11
C TYR A 139 13.82 4.95 -3.38
N LEU A 140 12.60 4.90 -2.85
CA LEU A 140 11.62 5.98 -3.01
C LEU A 140 12.09 7.29 -2.38
N LEU A 141 12.67 7.23 -1.17
CA LEU A 141 13.20 8.42 -0.49
C LEU A 141 14.32 9.07 -1.29
N GLN A 142 15.21 8.27 -1.88
CA GLN A 142 16.26 8.77 -2.75
C GLN A 142 15.69 9.42 -4.01
N LYS A 143 14.73 8.76 -4.67
CA LYS A 143 14.10 9.27 -5.90
C LYS A 143 13.43 10.62 -5.68
N VAL A 144 12.67 10.78 -4.59
CA VAL A 144 12.03 12.07 -4.22
C VAL A 144 13.08 13.17 -4.00
N LYS A 145 14.20 12.83 -3.35
CA LYS A 145 15.31 13.79 -3.12
C LYS A 145 15.98 14.23 -4.42
N GLU A 146 16.10 13.34 -5.40
CA GLU A 146 16.70 13.63 -6.71
C GLU A 146 15.77 14.50 -7.57
N SER A 147 14.48 14.15 -7.65
CA SER A 147 13.49 14.95 -8.40
C SER A 147 13.39 16.38 -7.89
N GLY A 148 13.43 16.60 -6.57
CA GLY A 148 13.41 17.96 -5.98
C GLY A 148 14.70 18.77 -6.21
N LYS A 149 15.78 18.18 -6.70
CA LYS A 149 17.01 18.90 -7.12
C LYS A 149 16.98 19.29 -8.59
N GLU A 150 16.34 18.49 -9.44
CA GLU A 150 16.20 18.77 -10.87
C GLU A 150 15.24 19.92 -11.14
N GLU A 151 14.16 20.04 -10.36
CA GLU A 151 13.22 21.18 -10.44
C GLU A 151 13.83 22.54 -10.02
N LYS A 152 15.00 22.53 -9.36
CA LYS A 152 15.69 23.74 -8.87
C LYS A 152 16.84 24.19 -9.79
N LYS A 153 17.05 23.50 -10.91
CA LYS A 153 18.03 23.88 -11.94
C LYS A 153 17.31 24.48 -13.13
#